data_AF-A0A659UF46-F1
#
_entry.id   AF-A0A659UF46-F1
#
_cell.length_a   1.000
_cell.length_b   1.000
_cell.length_c   1.000
_cell.angle_alpha   90.00
_cell.angle_beta   90.00
_cell.angle_gamma   90.00
#
_symmetry.space_group_name_H-M   'P 1'
#
loop_
_entity.id
_entity.type
_entity.pdbx_description
1 polymer ?
#
loop_
_entity_poly.entity_id
_entity_poly.type
_entity_poly.pdbx_seq_one_letter_code
_entity_poly.pdbx_strand_id
1 'polypeptide(L)'
;MACAVRAIATLGRADPEKLLKYTPVPKSGKLYEVADETFVRLAINRTYFRFCAHCVREDMDRYDGPLFSRPWLRLEWTLSHFRSCSRHEIYLTATKPIRTPFAPFDFSDTIRTLMPSLSQVADAAAASGASP
;
A
#
# COMPACT_ATOMS: atom_id res chain seq x y z
N MET A 1 18.76 7.84 0.94
CA MET A 1 17.52 7.02 0.96
C MET A 1 17.82 5.52 0.83
N ALA A 2 18.67 5.09 -0.12
CA ALA A 2 18.97 3.67 -0.33
C ALA A 2 19.53 2.91 0.90
N CYS A 3 20.36 3.54 1.74
CA CYS A 3 20.91 2.88 2.94
C CYS A 3 19.84 2.44 3.95
N ALA A 4 18.82 3.27 4.20
CA ALA A 4 17.75 2.94 5.15
C ALA A 4 16.88 1.79 4.64
N VAL A 5 16.55 1.78 3.34
CA VAL A 5 15.79 0.69 2.70
C VAL A 5 16.55 -0.62 2.78
N ARG A 6 17.87 -0.62 2.50
CA ARG A 6 18.72 -1.81 2.62
C ARG A 6 18.82 -2.33 4.06
N ALA A 7 18.89 -1.43 5.05
CA ALA A 7 18.91 -1.80 6.46
C ALA A 7 17.60 -2.48 6.88
N ILE A 8 16.44 -1.92 6.49
CA ILE A 8 15.13 -2.52 6.76
C ILE A 8 14.99 -3.87 6.06
N ALA A 9 15.43 -3.98 4.80
CA ALA A 9 15.41 -5.25 4.07
C ALA A 9 16.20 -6.34 4.81
N THR A 10 17.38 -6.00 5.33
CA THR A 10 18.21 -6.92 6.13
C THR A 10 17.50 -7.36 7.41
N LEU A 11 16.91 -6.43 8.16
CA LEU A 11 16.16 -6.73 9.38
C LEU A 11 14.93 -7.60 9.10
N GLY A 12 14.21 -7.31 8.02
CA GLY A 12 13.01 -8.01 7.61
C GLY A 12 13.26 -9.29 6.80
N ARG A 13 14.52 -9.68 6.59
CA ARG A 13 14.92 -10.79 5.70
C ARG A 13 14.29 -10.71 4.30
N ALA A 14 14.12 -9.49 3.81
CA ALA A 14 13.62 -9.20 2.47
C ALA A 14 14.79 -8.98 1.50
N ASP A 15 14.52 -9.19 0.22
CA ASP A 15 15.48 -8.88 -0.84
C ASP A 15 15.62 -7.35 -0.99
N PRO A 16 16.82 -6.78 -0.72
CA PRO A 16 17.03 -5.34 -0.77
C PRO A 16 16.87 -4.75 -2.18
N GLU A 17 17.21 -5.50 -3.23
CA GLU A 17 17.09 -5.01 -4.61
C GLU A 17 15.63 -4.94 -5.02
N LYS A 18 14.82 -5.94 -4.64
CA LYS A 18 13.37 -5.87 -4.84
C LYS A 18 12.75 -4.72 -4.05
N LEU A 19 13.13 -4.55 -2.79
CA LEU A 19 12.57 -3.48 -1.96
C LEU A 19 12.91 -2.09 -2.54
N LEU A 20 14.14 -1.91 -3.02
CA LEU A 20 14.55 -0.68 -3.71
C LEU A 20 13.78 -0.46 -5.01
N LYS A 21 13.64 -1.51 -5.84
CA LYS A 21 12.90 -1.43 -7.11
C LYS A 21 11.47 -0.92 -6.93
N TYR A 22 10.77 -1.37 -5.89
CA TYR A 22 9.38 -1.01 -5.63
C TYR A 22 9.20 0.19 -4.68
N THR A 23 10.29 0.83 -4.24
CA THR A 23 10.22 2.06 -3.45
C THR A 23 10.20 3.27 -4.38
N PRO A 24 9.18 4.16 -4.30
CA PRO A 24 9.21 5.39 -5.08
C PRO A 24 10.37 6.32 -4.69
N VAL A 25 11.25 6.61 -5.64
CA VAL A 25 12.42 7.48 -5.45
C VAL A 25 12.23 8.79 -6.24
N PRO A 26 12.39 9.97 -5.62
CA PRO A 26 12.31 11.23 -6.35
C PRO A 26 13.44 11.36 -7.39
N LYS A 27 13.07 11.78 -8.60
CA LYS A 27 13.98 12.26 -9.66
C LYS A 27 13.86 13.78 -9.81
N SER A 28 14.60 14.35 -10.77
CA SER A 28 14.49 15.77 -11.14
C SER A 28 13.05 16.13 -11.56
N GLY A 29 12.64 17.38 -11.29
CA GLY A 29 11.42 17.93 -11.91
C GLY A 29 10.08 17.37 -11.40
N LYS A 30 9.95 17.05 -10.10
CA LYS A 30 8.73 16.48 -9.48
C LYS A 30 8.33 15.11 -10.07
N LEU A 31 9.29 14.39 -10.65
CA LEU A 31 9.15 13.03 -11.12
C LEU A 31 9.62 12.05 -10.05
N TYR A 32 9.14 10.82 -10.15
CA TYR A 32 9.52 9.70 -9.31
C TYR A 32 9.77 8.49 -10.19
N GLU A 33 10.75 7.68 -9.81
CA GLU A 33 10.99 6.36 -10.40
C GLU A 33 10.49 5.29 -9.44
N VAL A 34 9.72 4.33 -9.96
CA VAL A 34 9.31 3.13 -9.24
C VAL A 34 9.04 2.01 -10.23
N ALA A 35 9.46 0.79 -9.91
CA ALA A 35 9.29 -0.39 -10.74
C ALA A 35 9.76 -0.21 -12.20
N ASP A 36 10.89 0.49 -12.40
CA ASP A 36 11.46 0.85 -13.71
C ASP A 36 10.60 1.82 -14.55
N GLU A 37 9.57 2.41 -13.96
CA GLU A 37 8.68 3.38 -14.59
C GLU A 37 8.80 4.78 -13.97
N THR A 38 8.44 5.80 -14.75
CA THR A 38 8.47 7.21 -14.32
C THR A 38 7.06 7.75 -14.08
N PHE A 39 6.83 8.24 -12.87
CA PHE A 39 5.56 8.81 -12.44
C PHE A 39 5.69 10.28 -12.07
N VAL A 40 4.64 11.05 -12.34
CA VAL A 40 4.50 12.40 -11.79
C VAL A 40 4.19 12.33 -10.29
N ARG A 41 4.59 13.35 -9.51
CA ARG A 41 4.36 13.41 -8.06
C ARG A 41 2.92 13.08 -7.62
N LEU A 42 1.92 13.51 -8.38
CA LEU A 42 0.50 13.30 -8.04
C LEU A 42 -0.02 11.89 -8.35
N ALA A 43 0.75 11.09 -9.09
CA ALA A 43 0.41 9.70 -9.36
C ALA A 43 0.74 8.77 -8.18
N ILE A 44 1.53 9.23 -7.20
CA ILE A 44 1.85 8.50 -5.97
C ILE A 44 1.06 9.13 -4.82
N ASN A 45 0.15 8.36 -4.26
CA ASN A 45 -0.65 8.71 -3.09
C ASN A 45 0.23 8.62 -1.84
N ARG A 46 0.80 9.76 -1.45
CA ARG A 46 1.70 9.87 -0.28
C ARG A 46 0.96 10.20 1.01
N THR A 47 -0.31 10.52 0.89
CA THR A 47 -1.14 11.02 1.97
C THR A 47 -2.19 9.96 2.34
N TYR A 48 -2.71 9.20 1.40
CA TYR A 48 -3.65 8.12 1.67
C TYR A 48 -3.22 6.91 0.86
N PHE A 49 -3.81 5.77 1.15
CA PHE A 49 -3.69 4.59 0.31
C PHE A 49 -5.08 4.06 -0.02
N ARG A 50 -5.17 3.31 -1.12
CA ARG A 50 -6.32 2.45 -1.40
C ARG A 50 -6.01 1.04 -0.93
N PHE A 51 -6.99 0.20 -0.67
CA PHE A 51 -6.73 -1.19 -0.33
C PHE A 51 -7.87 -2.10 -0.76
N CYS A 52 -7.58 -3.39 -0.87
CA CYS A 52 -8.58 -4.43 -1.02
C CYS A 52 -8.86 -5.05 0.35
N ALA A 53 -10.09 -4.98 0.83
CA ALA A 53 -10.46 -5.55 2.13
C ALA A 53 -10.35 -7.08 2.17
N HIS A 54 -10.58 -7.78 1.05
CA HIS A 54 -10.33 -9.22 0.95
C HIS A 54 -8.83 -9.55 1.08
N CYS A 55 -7.94 -8.87 0.34
CA CYS A 55 -6.50 -9.05 0.49
C CYS A 55 -6.04 -8.81 1.94
N VAL A 56 -6.53 -7.75 2.59
CA VAL A 56 -6.18 -7.44 3.98
C VAL A 56 -6.60 -8.58 4.92
N ARG A 57 -7.83 -9.10 4.78
CA ARG A 57 -8.32 -10.22 5.59
C ARG A 57 -7.51 -11.49 5.35
N GLU A 58 -7.23 -11.82 4.10
CA GLU A 58 -6.42 -13.00 3.77
C GLU A 58 -4.99 -12.88 4.31
N ASP A 59 -4.39 -11.68 4.28
CA ASP A 59 -3.08 -11.46 4.90
C ASP A 59 -3.16 -11.65 6.42
N MET A 60 -4.24 -11.18 7.06
CA MET A 60 -4.49 -11.40 8.49
C MET A 60 -4.62 -12.88 8.84
N ASP A 61 -5.23 -13.68 7.97
CA ASP A 61 -5.40 -15.12 8.21
C ASP A 61 -4.11 -15.91 7.92
N ARG A 62 -3.28 -15.42 7.00
CA ARG A 62 -2.11 -16.14 6.48
C ARG A 62 -0.82 -15.93 7.26
N TYR A 63 -0.57 -14.71 7.75
CA TYR A 63 0.73 -14.34 8.32
C TYR A 63 0.70 -14.23 9.84
N ASP A 64 1.89 -14.28 10.45
CA ASP A 64 2.05 -14.26 11.90
C ASP A 64 2.21 -12.84 12.48
N GLY A 65 2.10 -12.73 13.80
CA GLY A 65 2.24 -11.49 14.56
C GLY A 65 0.90 -10.79 14.86
N PRO A 66 0.93 -9.53 15.32
CA PRO A 66 -0.30 -8.77 15.59
C PRO A 66 -1.16 -8.61 14.34
N LEU A 67 -2.49 -8.82 14.45
CA LEU A 67 -3.40 -8.85 13.30
C LEU A 67 -3.29 -7.62 12.39
N PHE A 68 -3.23 -6.42 12.96
CA PHE A 68 -3.14 -5.16 12.20
C PHE A 68 -1.81 -4.96 11.46
N SER A 69 -0.76 -5.72 11.80
CA SER A 69 0.56 -5.64 11.14
C SER A 69 0.83 -6.79 10.18
N ARG A 70 -0.06 -7.77 10.06
CA ARG A 70 0.07 -8.88 9.11
C ARG A 70 -0.10 -8.45 7.65
N PRO A 71 -1.05 -7.56 7.30
CA PRO A 71 -1.12 -6.99 5.97
C PRO A 71 0.07 -6.05 5.74
N TRP A 72 0.41 -5.85 4.47
CA TRP A 72 1.46 -4.92 4.06
C TRP A 72 0.95 -4.00 2.96
N LEU A 73 1.52 -2.80 2.90
CA LEU A 73 1.18 -1.79 1.90
C LEU A 73 1.76 -2.19 0.54
N ARG A 74 0.87 -2.63 -0.34
CA ARG A 74 1.21 -2.98 -1.73
C ARG A 74 1.53 -1.72 -2.55
N LEU A 75 2.34 -1.82 -3.60
CA LEU A 75 2.71 -0.65 -4.40
C LEU A 75 1.49 -0.08 -5.12
N GLU A 76 0.68 -0.95 -5.72
CA GLU A 76 -0.54 -0.64 -6.46
C GLU A 76 -1.50 0.20 -5.62
N TRP A 77 -1.53 -0.04 -4.31
CA TRP A 77 -2.37 0.68 -3.34
C TRP A 77 -1.95 2.13 -3.13
N THR A 78 -0.72 2.47 -3.51
CA THR A 78 -0.17 3.82 -3.46
C THR A 78 -0.17 4.52 -4.81
N LEU A 79 -0.47 3.84 -5.92
CA LEU A 79 -0.48 4.43 -7.25
C LEU A 79 -1.90 4.83 -7.66
N SER A 80 -2.09 6.04 -8.21
CA SER A 80 -3.41 6.58 -8.56
C SER A 80 -4.10 5.86 -9.72
N HIS A 81 -3.32 5.18 -10.56
CA HIS A 81 -3.79 4.45 -11.73
C HIS A 81 -4.51 3.16 -11.36
N PHE A 82 -4.11 2.52 -10.25
CA PHE A 82 -4.73 1.31 -9.75
C PHE A 82 -5.95 1.67 -8.90
N ARG A 83 -7.13 1.31 -9.42
CA ARG A 83 -8.43 1.58 -8.79
C ARG A 83 -9.16 0.32 -8.37
N SER A 84 -8.70 -0.84 -8.82
CA SER A 84 -9.28 -2.14 -8.53
C SER A 84 -8.21 -3.17 -8.17
N CYS A 85 -8.64 -4.18 -7.42
CA CYS A 85 -7.80 -5.32 -7.07
C CYS A 85 -7.74 -6.31 -8.24
N SER A 86 -6.56 -6.67 -8.69
CA SER A 86 -6.37 -7.68 -9.74
C SER A 86 -6.70 -9.11 -9.29
N ARG A 87 -6.71 -9.38 -7.97
CA ARG A 87 -6.99 -10.71 -7.41
C ARG A 87 -8.46 -10.94 -7.11
N HIS A 88 -9.14 -9.93 -6.60
CA HIS A 88 -10.54 -10.03 -6.16
C HIS A 88 -11.52 -9.29 -7.07
N GLU A 89 -11.01 -8.58 -8.08
CA GLU A 89 -11.82 -7.90 -9.11
C GLU A 89 -12.89 -6.98 -8.50
N ILE A 90 -12.47 -6.20 -7.50
CA ILE A 90 -13.30 -5.19 -6.82
C ILE A 90 -12.59 -3.84 -6.80
N TYR A 91 -13.36 -2.75 -6.68
CA TYR A 91 -12.79 -1.43 -6.45
C TYR A 91 -12.03 -1.37 -5.12
N LEU A 92 -10.85 -0.76 -5.14
CA LEU A 92 -10.07 -0.52 -3.95
C LEU A 92 -10.70 0.60 -3.10
N THR A 93 -10.84 0.35 -1.80
CA THR A 93 -11.35 1.32 -0.84
C THR A 93 -10.28 2.36 -0.52
N ALA A 94 -10.58 3.65 -0.73
CA ALA A 94 -9.67 4.73 -0.34
C ALA A 94 -9.77 5.03 1.17
N THR A 95 -8.62 5.12 1.83
CA THR A 95 -8.55 5.48 3.25
C THR A 95 -8.63 6.98 3.47
N LYS A 96 -9.01 7.37 4.69
CA LYS A 96 -8.96 8.74 5.19
C LYS A 96 -8.16 8.78 6.50
N PRO A 97 -6.84 8.50 6.47
CA PRO A 97 -6.03 8.46 7.68
C PRO A 97 -5.98 9.84 8.34
N ILE A 98 -5.90 9.86 9.68
CA ILE A 98 -5.70 11.08 10.44
C ILE A 98 -4.40 11.73 9.99
N ARG A 99 -4.46 13.03 9.71
CA ARG A 99 -3.33 13.81 9.20
C ARG A 99 -2.51 14.35 10.35
N THR A 100 -1.28 13.88 10.48
CA THR A 100 -0.27 14.59 11.25
C THR A 100 0.58 15.44 10.28
N PRO A 101 0.70 16.75 10.48
CA PRO A 101 1.53 17.60 9.63
C PRO A 101 2.95 17.04 9.49
N PHE A 102 3.46 17.02 8.25
CA PHE A 102 4.81 16.56 7.90
C PHE A 102 5.13 15.08 8.18
N ALA A 103 4.16 14.29 8.65
CA ALA A 103 4.32 12.85 8.85
C ALA A 103 3.67 12.06 7.69
N PRO A 104 4.28 10.95 7.25
CA PRO A 104 3.61 9.99 6.39
C PRO A 104 2.43 9.34 7.13
N PHE A 105 1.50 8.74 6.38
CA PHE A 105 0.47 7.91 7.01
C PHE A 105 1.11 6.64 7.58
N ASP A 106 0.61 6.17 8.71
CA ASP A 106 0.94 4.85 9.25
C ASP A 106 -0.06 3.83 8.72
N PHE A 107 0.41 2.92 7.87
CA PHE A 107 -0.42 1.89 7.27
C PHE A 107 -1.01 0.95 8.34
N SER A 108 -0.17 0.41 9.23
CA SER A 108 -0.59 -0.57 10.22
C SER A 108 -1.56 0.02 11.23
N ASP A 109 -1.35 1.27 11.63
CA ASP A 109 -2.28 1.96 12.54
C ASP A 109 -3.61 2.32 11.85
N THR A 110 -3.56 2.69 10.57
CA THR A 110 -4.78 2.88 9.76
C THR A 110 -5.57 1.57 9.64
N ILE A 111 -4.90 0.45 9.37
CA ILE A 111 -5.53 -0.88 9.33
C ILE A 111 -6.13 -1.23 10.68
N ARG A 112 -5.40 -1.03 11.79
CA ARG A 112 -5.91 -1.25 13.16
C ARG A 112 -7.24 -0.56 13.39
N THR A 113 -7.37 0.69 12.96
CA THR A 113 -8.60 1.49 13.09
C THR A 113 -9.75 0.92 12.23
N LEU A 114 -9.43 0.38 11.06
CA LEU A 114 -10.41 -0.19 10.13
C LEU A 114 -10.82 -1.63 10.48
N MET A 115 -10.03 -2.35 11.27
CA MET A 115 -10.25 -3.76 11.59
C MET A 115 -11.69 -4.13 11.95
N PRO A 116 -12.39 -3.37 12.82
CA PRO A 116 -13.76 -3.73 13.22
C PRO A 116 -14.76 -3.74 12.06
N SER A 117 -14.50 -3.00 10.99
CA SER A 117 -15.41 -2.87 9.83
C SER A 117 -14.91 -3.58 8.57
N LEU A 118 -13.76 -4.26 8.60
CA LEU A 118 -13.16 -4.87 7.40
C LEU A 118 -14.08 -5.87 6.70
N SER A 119 -14.83 -6.69 7.45
CA SER A 119 -15.78 -7.63 6.85
C SER A 119 -16.88 -6.90 6.11
N GLN A 120 -17.47 -5.87 6.72
CA GLN A 120 -18.50 -5.05 6.08
C GLN A 120 -17.96 -4.33 4.84
N VAL A 121 -16.73 -3.81 4.89
CA VAL A 121 -16.09 -3.15 3.74
C VAL A 121 -15.84 -4.14 2.61
N ALA A 122 -15.45 -5.38 2.93
CA ALA A 122 -15.26 -6.43 1.94
C ALA A 122 -16.59 -6.79 1.27
N ASP A 123 -17.65 -7.02 2.05
CA ASP A 123 -18.95 -7.44 1.53
C ASP A 123 -19.64 -6.33 0.71
N ALA A 124 -19.38 -5.06 1.03
CA ALA A 124 -19.93 -3.92 0.30
C ALA A 124 -19.14 -3.52 -0.95
N ALA A 125 -18.01 -4.16 -1.24
CA ALA A 125 -17.15 -3.78 -2.34
C ALA A 125 -17.78 -4.12 -3.69
N ALA A 126 -17.92 -3.12 -4.56
CA ALA A 126 -18.47 -3.32 -5.90
C ALA A 126 -17.44 -3.99 -6.83
N ALA A 127 -17.93 -4.94 -7.63
CA ALA A 127 -17.15 -5.61 -8.66
C ALA A 127 -16.63 -4.62 -9.72
N SER A 128 -15.46 -4.92 -10.26
CA SER A 128 -14.79 -4.14 -11.29
C SER A 128 -13.79 -5.01 -12.04
N GLY A 129 -13.57 -4.77 -13.33
CA GLY A 129 -12.42 -5.38 -14.03
C GLY A 129 -11.09 -5.01 -13.36
N ALA A 130 -10.06 -5.82 -13.61
CA ALA A 130 -8.71 -5.55 -13.15
C ALA A 130 -8.21 -4.19 -13.67
N SER A 131 -7.49 -3.46 -12.82
CA SER A 131 -6.76 -2.26 -13.24
C SER A 131 -5.60 -2.69 -14.16
N PRO A 132 -5.12 -1.78 -15.03
CA PRO A 132 -4.02 -2.04 -15.95
C PRO A 132 -2.78 -2.64 -15.27
#